data_AF-A0A7L4BAQ7-F1
#
_entry.id   AF-A0A7L4BAQ7-F1
#
_cell.length_a   1.000
_cell.length_b   1.000
_cell.length_c   1.000
_cell.angle_alpha   90.00
_cell.angle_beta   90.00
_cell.angle_gamma   90.00
#
_symmetry.space_group_name_H-M   'P 1'
#
loop_
_entity.id
_entity.type
_entity.pdbx_description
1 polymer ?
#
loop_
_entity_poly.entity_id
_entity_poly.type
_entity_poly.pdbx_seq_one_letter_code
_entity_poly.pdbx_strand_id
1 'polypeptide(L)'
;AAEKLNCSLFVHPWDMQIDGRMSKYWFPWLIGMPAETTIAICSMIMGGIFEKFPKLKVCFAHGGGAFPYTVGRISHGFNMRPDLCAVDNKVDPRKYLGSFYTDSLVHDRGALKLLTSVIGEVS
;
A
#
# COMPACT_ATOMS: atom_id res chain seq x y z
N ALA A 1 1.69 19.61 6.16
CA ALA A 1 1.29 20.63 5.16
C ALA A 1 0.14 20.13 4.28
N ALA A 2 0.29 19.00 3.58
CA ALA A 2 -0.71 18.46 2.66
C ALA A 2 -2.13 18.35 3.25
N GLU A 3 -2.28 17.72 4.43
CA GLU A 3 -3.57 17.62 5.12
C GLU A 3 -4.22 18.99 5.39
N LYS A 4 -3.47 19.94 5.95
CA LYS A 4 -3.96 21.31 6.24
C LYS A 4 -4.45 22.04 4.99
N LEU A 5 -3.81 21.77 3.84
CA LEU A 5 -4.15 22.39 2.56
C LEU A 5 -5.17 21.57 1.75
N ASN A 6 -5.67 20.45 2.28
CA ASN A 6 -6.52 19.50 1.56
C ASN A 6 -5.90 19.07 0.21
N CYS A 7 -4.56 18.97 0.17
CA CYS A 7 -3.81 18.50 -0.97
C CYS A 7 -3.76 16.97 -0.94
N SER A 8 -4.36 16.34 -1.93
CA SER A 8 -4.29 14.89 -2.11
C SER A 8 -2.90 14.47 -2.59
N LEU A 9 -2.40 13.36 -2.06
CA LEU A 9 -1.12 12.77 -2.45
C LEU A 9 -1.38 11.58 -3.37
N PHE A 10 -0.76 11.58 -4.55
CA PHE A 10 -0.67 10.39 -5.40
C PHE A 10 0.74 9.81 -5.29
N VAL A 11 0.84 8.61 -4.73
CA VAL A 11 2.12 7.93 -4.48
C VAL A 11 2.36 6.96 -5.64
N HIS A 12 3.36 7.29 -6.45
CA HIS A 12 3.79 6.49 -7.59
C HIS A 12 5.11 5.76 -7.24
N PRO A 13 5.24 4.46 -7.53
CA PRO A 13 6.49 3.75 -7.28
C PRO A 13 7.58 4.24 -8.24
N TRP A 14 8.79 4.37 -7.71
CA TRP A 14 9.98 4.71 -8.48
C TRP A 14 11.21 4.19 -7.73
N ASP A 15 12.38 4.28 -8.36
CA ASP A 15 13.69 3.94 -7.77
C ASP A 15 13.80 2.51 -7.23
N MET A 16 12.98 1.60 -7.75
CA MET A 16 13.15 0.16 -7.58
C MET A 16 14.47 -0.34 -8.16
N GLN A 17 14.98 -1.45 -7.63
CA GLN A 17 16.19 -2.09 -8.15
C GLN A 17 16.07 -2.40 -9.65
N ILE A 18 16.98 -1.86 -10.45
CA ILE A 18 17.01 -2.05 -11.93
C ILE A 18 18.09 -3.03 -12.40
N ASP A 19 19.01 -3.42 -11.52
CA ASP A 19 20.18 -4.23 -11.87
C ASP A 19 20.08 -5.68 -11.36
N GLY A 20 21.16 -6.44 -11.51
CA GLY A 20 21.26 -7.80 -10.99
C GLY A 20 20.14 -8.71 -11.50
N ARG A 21 19.40 -9.34 -10.57
CA ARG A 21 18.27 -10.23 -10.90
C ARG A 21 17.09 -9.50 -11.54
N MET A 22 16.97 -8.19 -11.33
CA MET A 22 15.90 -7.36 -11.88
C MET A 22 16.24 -6.82 -13.28
N SER A 23 17.48 -6.97 -13.76
CA SER A 23 17.93 -6.39 -15.05
C SER A 23 17.27 -6.97 -16.31
N LYS A 24 16.49 -8.06 -16.20
CA LYS A 24 15.91 -8.77 -17.34
C LYS A 24 14.39 -8.75 -17.31
N TYR A 25 13.80 -9.02 -18.47
CA TYR A 25 12.35 -9.26 -18.65
C TYR A 25 11.43 -8.17 -18.09
N TRP A 26 11.93 -6.93 -18.03
CA TRP A 26 11.19 -5.78 -17.51
C TRP A 26 10.73 -5.93 -16.05
N PHE A 27 11.39 -6.80 -15.28
CA PHE A 27 11.09 -7.04 -13.87
C PHE A 27 11.04 -5.82 -12.95
N PRO A 28 11.79 -4.71 -13.16
CA PRO A 28 11.65 -3.55 -12.29
C PRO A 28 10.24 -2.97 -12.36
N TRP A 29 9.58 -3.02 -13.52
CA TRP A 29 8.19 -2.59 -13.67
C TRP A 29 7.20 -3.68 -13.26
N LEU A 30 7.42 -4.92 -13.68
CA LEU A 30 6.44 -6.01 -13.47
C LEU A 30 6.40 -6.55 -12.04
N ILE A 31 7.50 -6.42 -11.29
CA ILE A 31 7.66 -6.95 -9.93
C ILE A 31 8.10 -5.85 -8.97
N GLY A 32 9.08 -5.03 -9.36
CA GLY A 32 9.64 -3.97 -8.52
C GLY A 32 8.60 -2.92 -8.14
N MET A 33 7.95 -2.29 -9.11
CA MET A 33 6.95 -1.24 -8.86
C MET A 33 5.79 -1.71 -7.95
N PRO A 34 5.15 -2.88 -8.18
CA PRO A 34 4.14 -3.40 -7.23
C PRO A 34 4.68 -3.68 -5.82
N ALA A 35 5.93 -4.14 -5.69
CA ALA A 35 6.56 -4.36 -4.40
C ALA A 35 6.81 -3.03 -3.67
N GLU A 36 7.35 -2.02 -4.35
CA GLU A 36 7.58 -0.67 -3.80
C GLU A 36 6.29 -0.01 -3.32
N THR A 37 5.20 -0.08 -4.10
CA THR A 37 3.91 0.43 -3.63
C THR A 37 3.42 -0.28 -2.36
N THR A 38 3.62 -1.60 -2.28
CA THR A 38 3.26 -2.37 -1.08
C THR A 38 4.08 -1.94 0.13
N ILE A 39 5.38 -1.70 -0.05
CA ILE A 39 6.27 -1.17 0.99
C ILE A 39 5.82 0.23 1.43
N ALA A 40 5.46 1.11 0.50
CA ALA A 40 4.98 2.46 0.81
C ALA A 40 3.70 2.44 1.67
N ILE A 41 2.71 1.62 1.30
CA ILE A 41 1.48 1.44 2.09
C ILE A 41 1.81 0.94 3.50
N CYS A 42 2.59 -0.13 3.60
CA CYS A 42 3.01 -0.73 4.87
C CYS A 42 3.78 0.26 5.75
N SER A 43 4.64 1.08 5.16
CA SER A 43 5.43 2.10 5.87
C SER A 43 4.54 3.21 6.43
N MET A 44 3.56 3.68 5.65
CA MET A 44 2.62 4.70 6.14
C MET A 44 1.72 4.16 7.25
N ILE A 45 1.26 2.91 7.12
CA ILE A 45 0.44 2.24 8.15
C ILE A 45 1.24 2.02 9.42
N MET A 46 2.34 1.26 9.36
CA MET A 46 3.08 0.86 10.56
C MET A 46 3.87 2.02 11.18
N GLY A 47 4.24 3.04 10.39
CA GLY A 47 4.81 4.30 10.90
C GLY A 47 3.78 5.25 11.53
N GLY A 48 2.49 4.87 11.53
CA GLY A 48 1.41 5.64 12.16
C GLY A 48 1.08 6.94 11.45
N ILE A 49 1.31 7.04 10.13
CA ILE A 49 1.03 8.27 9.37
C ILE A 49 -0.46 8.55 9.33
N PHE A 50 -1.30 7.53 9.13
CA PHE A 50 -2.75 7.68 9.12
C PHE A 50 -3.34 7.97 10.51
N GLU A 51 -2.65 7.59 11.59
CA GLU A 51 -3.02 8.01 12.96
C GLU A 51 -2.75 9.50 13.19
N LYS A 52 -1.58 9.97 12.73
CA LYS A 52 -1.13 11.35 12.92
C LYS A 52 -1.89 12.35 12.03
N PHE A 53 -2.29 11.91 10.84
CA PHE A 53 -2.94 12.74 9.82
C PHE A 53 -4.21 12.06 9.28
N PRO A 54 -5.28 11.95 10.10
CA PRO A 54 -6.48 11.17 9.76
C PRO A 54 -7.31 11.78 8.62
N LYS A 55 -7.06 13.03 8.21
CA LYS A 55 -7.72 13.68 7.07
C LYS A 55 -6.85 13.70 5.82
N LEU A 56 -5.65 13.13 5.87
CA LEU A 56 -4.76 13.08 4.71
C LEU A 56 -5.33 12.15 3.64
N LYS A 57 -5.49 12.68 2.42
CA LYS A 57 -5.96 11.91 1.26
C LYS A 57 -4.76 11.36 0.50
N VAL A 58 -4.63 10.05 0.47
CA VAL A 58 -3.52 9.36 -0.18
C VAL A 58 -4.07 8.34 -1.16
N CYS A 59 -3.58 8.36 -2.39
CA CYS A 59 -3.89 7.38 -3.42
C CYS A 59 -2.59 6.71 -3.89
N PHE A 60 -2.58 5.38 -3.96
CA PHE A 60 -1.42 4.61 -4.42
C PHE A 60 -1.64 4.06 -5.83
N ALA A 61 -0.59 4.10 -6.65
CA ALA A 61 -0.64 3.62 -8.03
C ALA A 61 -0.78 2.09 -8.13
N HIS A 62 -1.27 1.63 -9.28
CA HIS A 62 -1.34 0.22 -9.71
C HIS A 62 -2.10 -0.68 -8.73
N GLY A 63 -3.27 -0.24 -8.28
CA GLY A 63 -4.11 -0.98 -7.32
C GLY A 63 -3.46 -1.21 -5.96
N GLY A 64 -2.47 -0.39 -5.57
CA GLY A 64 -1.72 -0.62 -4.34
C GLY A 64 -0.68 -1.75 -4.45
N GLY A 65 -0.28 -2.11 -5.68
CA GLY A 65 0.69 -3.16 -5.93
C GLY A 65 0.20 -4.54 -5.47
N ALA A 66 0.99 -5.24 -4.65
CA ALA A 66 0.64 -6.53 -4.10
C ALA A 66 -0.14 -6.46 -2.77
N PHE A 67 -0.39 -5.24 -2.23
CA PHE A 67 -1.02 -5.07 -0.93
C PHE A 67 -2.39 -5.76 -0.81
N PRO A 68 -3.34 -5.61 -1.77
CA PRO A 68 -4.66 -6.23 -1.63
C PRO A 68 -4.60 -7.76 -1.49
N TYR A 69 -3.65 -8.39 -2.19
CA TYR A 69 -3.44 -9.84 -2.11
C TYR A 69 -2.73 -10.25 -0.80
N THR A 70 -1.78 -9.45 -0.33
CA THR A 70 -0.89 -9.81 0.78
C THR A 70 -1.35 -9.28 2.14
N VAL A 71 -2.38 -8.43 2.22
CA VAL A 71 -2.84 -7.80 3.47
C VAL A 71 -3.13 -8.80 4.58
N GLY A 72 -3.63 -10.00 4.24
CA GLY A 72 -3.88 -11.05 5.23
C GLY A 72 -2.61 -11.57 5.89
N ARG A 73 -1.53 -11.74 5.10
CA ARG A 73 -0.21 -12.12 5.60
C ARG A 73 0.40 -10.99 6.44
N ILE A 74 0.27 -9.74 5.99
CA ILE A 74 0.79 -8.55 6.69
C ILE A 74 0.13 -8.41 8.06
N SER A 75 -1.20 -8.44 8.13
CA SER A 75 -1.97 -8.36 9.38
C SER A 75 -1.66 -9.53 10.32
N HIS A 76 -1.58 -10.76 9.82
CA HIS A 76 -1.18 -11.89 10.65
C HIS A 76 0.24 -11.72 11.22
N GLY A 77 1.21 -11.34 10.37
CA GLY A 77 2.58 -11.07 10.79
C GLY A 77 2.67 -9.98 11.85
N PHE A 78 1.93 -8.88 11.68
CA PHE A 78 1.86 -7.78 12.64
C PHE A 78 1.41 -8.27 14.02
N ASN A 79 0.35 -9.08 14.08
CA ASN A 79 -0.19 -9.61 15.34
C ASN A 79 0.72 -10.67 15.98
N MET A 80 1.46 -11.44 15.18
CA MET A 80 2.37 -12.48 15.68
C MET A 80 3.73 -11.94 16.12
N ARG A 81 4.19 -10.84 15.52
CA ARG A 81 5.48 -10.19 15.82
C ARG A 81 5.31 -8.69 16.09
N PRO A 82 4.51 -8.31 17.10
CA PRO A 82 4.33 -6.91 17.46
C PRO A 82 5.63 -6.25 17.93
N ASP A 83 6.59 -7.05 18.44
CA ASP A 83 7.94 -6.62 18.78
C ASP A 83 8.72 -6.03 17.58
N LEU A 84 8.36 -6.43 16.37
CA LEU A 84 8.95 -5.90 15.13
C LEU A 84 8.03 -4.91 14.43
N CYS A 85 6.74 -5.22 14.35
CA CYS A 85 5.81 -4.51 13.47
C CYS A 85 5.05 -3.37 14.17
N ALA A 86 4.84 -3.47 15.48
CA ALA A 86 4.01 -2.55 16.25
C ALA A 86 4.83 -1.52 17.07
N VAL A 87 6.07 -1.26 16.65
CA VAL A 87 7.02 -0.38 17.34
C VAL A 87 6.53 1.08 17.31
N ASP A 88 6.10 1.56 16.15
CA ASP A 88 5.67 2.95 15.95
C ASP A 88 4.15 3.13 15.95
N ASN A 89 3.40 2.08 15.61
CA ASN A 89 1.94 2.07 15.59
C ASN A 89 1.40 0.72 16.05
N LYS A 90 0.48 0.73 17.02
CA LYS A 90 -0.07 -0.49 17.65
C LYS A 90 -1.35 -1.01 16.98
N VAL A 91 -1.83 -0.35 15.94
CA VAL A 91 -3.08 -0.69 15.26
C VAL A 91 -2.81 -1.68 14.13
N ASP A 92 -3.57 -2.78 14.09
CA ASP A 92 -3.50 -3.78 13.01
C ASP A 92 -3.68 -3.11 11.64
N PRO A 93 -2.80 -3.38 10.65
CA PRO A 93 -2.91 -2.86 9.30
C PRO A 93 -4.29 -2.97 8.63
N ARG A 94 -5.07 -4.02 8.94
CA ARG A 94 -6.43 -4.17 8.41
C ARG A 94 -7.41 -3.08 8.84
N LYS A 95 -7.16 -2.41 9.96
CA LYS A 95 -8.02 -1.31 10.44
C LYS A 95 -7.89 -0.03 9.60
N TYR A 96 -6.89 0.05 8.72
CA TYR A 96 -6.69 1.15 7.79
C TYR A 96 -7.30 0.91 6.40
N LEU A 97 -7.96 -0.23 6.18
CA LEU A 97 -8.71 -0.44 4.95
C LEU A 97 -9.86 0.59 4.89
N GLY A 98 -9.88 1.37 3.81
CA GLY A 98 -10.75 2.55 3.66
C GLY A 98 -10.16 3.88 4.13
N SER A 99 -8.96 3.89 4.74
CA SER A 99 -8.26 5.13 5.13
C SER A 99 -7.41 5.75 4.01
N PHE A 100 -7.27 5.05 2.88
CA PHE A 100 -6.53 5.49 1.70
C PHE A 100 -7.20 4.94 0.43
N TYR A 101 -6.77 5.44 -0.71
CA TYR A 101 -7.26 5.08 -2.04
C TYR A 101 -6.19 4.32 -2.83
N THR A 102 -6.61 3.66 -3.89
CA THR A 102 -5.73 3.19 -4.96
C THR A 102 -6.35 3.55 -6.30
N ASP A 103 -5.55 3.60 -7.36
CA ASP A 103 -6.13 3.52 -8.70
C ASP A 103 -6.68 2.10 -9.00
N SER A 104 -7.29 1.91 -10.16
CA SER A 104 -7.85 0.64 -10.62
C SER A 104 -7.01 -0.06 -11.70
N LEU A 105 -5.73 0.32 -11.86
CA LEU A 105 -4.86 -0.18 -12.92
C LEU A 105 -4.26 -1.55 -12.55
N VAL A 106 -5.08 -2.60 -12.66
CA VAL A 106 -4.72 -3.98 -12.26
C VAL A 106 -4.85 -5.02 -13.38
N HIS A 107 -5.22 -4.59 -14.59
CA HIS A 107 -5.22 -5.36 -15.85
C HIS A 107 -6.10 -6.63 -15.92
N ASP A 108 -6.65 -7.13 -14.81
CA ASP A 108 -7.49 -8.32 -14.75
C ASP A 108 -8.76 -8.10 -13.94
N ARG A 109 -9.86 -8.76 -14.33
CA ARG A 109 -11.17 -8.62 -13.68
C ARG A 109 -11.19 -9.27 -12.29
N GLY A 110 -10.52 -10.41 -12.13
CA GLY A 110 -10.38 -11.08 -10.83
C GLY A 110 -9.55 -10.24 -9.87
N ALA A 111 -8.45 -9.65 -10.36
CA ALA A 111 -7.64 -8.70 -9.60
C ALA A 111 -8.45 -7.47 -9.18
N LEU A 112 -9.26 -6.89 -10.08
CA LEU A 112 -10.11 -5.74 -9.75
C LEU A 112 -11.19 -6.10 -8.72
N LYS A 113 -11.79 -7.30 -8.82
CA LYS A 113 -12.76 -7.78 -7.82
C LYS A 113 -12.12 -7.96 -6.44
N LEU A 114 -10.90 -8.50 -6.39
CA LEU A 114 -10.16 -8.59 -5.14
C LEU A 114 -9.86 -7.19 -4.59
N LEU A 115 -9.38 -6.28 -5.44
CA LEU A 115 -9.07 -4.90 -5.07
C LEU A 115 -10.27 -4.22 -4.40
N THR A 116 -11.44 -4.22 -5.03
CA THR A 116 -12.64 -3.59 -4.47
C THR A 116 -13.13 -4.29 -3.20
N SER A 117 -12.97 -5.62 -3.10
CA SER A 117 -13.33 -6.35 -1.87
C SER A 117 -12.43 -6.03 -0.66
N VAL A 118 -11.19 -5.58 -0.90
CA VAL A 118 -10.20 -5.29 0.15
C VAL A 118 -10.12 -3.81 0.46
N ILE A 119 -10.03 -2.95 -0.56
CA ILE A 119 -9.89 -1.50 -0.42
C ILE A 119 -11.24 -0.80 -0.23
N GLY A 120 -12.32 -1.39 -0.78
CA GLY A 120 -13.68 -0.84 -0.76
C GLY A 120 -14.11 -0.25 -2.10
N GLU A 121 -15.43 -0.08 -2.26
CA GLU A 121 -16.03 0.65 -3.37
C GLU A 121 -16.26 2.12 -2.96
N VAL A 122 -16.13 3.04 -3.91
CA VAL A 122 -16.51 4.45 -3.68
C VAL A 122 -18.04 4.53 -3.76
N SER A 123 -18.70 4.77 -2.62
CA SER A 123 -20.14 5.07 -2.52
C SER A 123 -20.44 6.51 -2.89
#